data_AF-R9KXD7-F1
#
_entry.id   AF-R9KXD7-F1
#
_cell.length_a   1.000
_cell.length_b   1.000
_cell.length_c   1.000
_cell.angle_alpha   90.00
_cell.angle_beta   90.00
_cell.angle_gamma   90.00
#
_symmetry.space_group_name_H-M   'P 1'
#
loop_
_entity.id
_entity.type
_entity.pdbx_description
1 polymer ?
#
loop_
_entity_poly.entity_id
_entity_poly.type
_entity_poly.pdbx_seq_one_letter_code
_entity_poly.pdbx_strand_id
1 'polypeptide(L)'
;MIVWNEARIFGDTPGSLKKCIRTFRYSLYDGAGRPRPMISVLEELGVRDAFDVRATREAADCLANHIAKEYAAYHQVEIELVHEMFCVVIFGLVGLMKVNPQIEDNVLMKVVEQTLRLDMVPIEAEEE
;
A
#
# COMPACT_ATOMS: atom_id res chain seq x y z
N MET A 1 5.87 -8.30 3.03
CA MET A 1 5.44 -7.22 3.95
C MET A 1 6.35 -7.13 5.17
N ILE A 2 6.69 -8.25 5.83
CA ILE A 2 7.57 -8.29 7.02
C ILE A 2 8.93 -7.60 6.80
N VAL A 3 9.67 -7.94 5.73
CA VAL A 3 10.97 -7.31 5.43
C VAL A 3 10.86 -5.80 5.15
N TRP A 4 9.78 -5.35 4.52
CA TRP A 4 9.53 -3.90 4.33
C TRP A 4 9.27 -3.21 5.66
N ASN A 5 8.53 -3.89 6.56
CA ASN A 5 8.20 -3.37 7.88
C ASN A 5 9.44 -3.16 8.75
N GLU A 6 10.37 -4.11 8.73
CA GLU A 6 11.62 -4.07 9.51
C GLU A 6 12.61 -3.02 9.01
N ALA A 7 12.55 -2.65 7.73
CA ALA A 7 13.42 -1.65 7.11
C ALA A 7 12.85 -0.21 7.17
N ARG A 8 11.77 0.01 7.94
CA ARG A 8 11.20 1.35 8.15
C ARG A 8 12.09 2.17 9.08
N ILE A 9 12.17 3.46 8.77
CA ILE A 9 12.72 4.44 9.71
C ILE A 9 11.55 4.86 10.59
N PHE A 10 11.71 4.76 11.91
CA PHE A 10 10.68 5.17 12.84
C PHE A 10 10.27 6.64 12.59
N GLY A 11 8.97 6.93 12.67
CA GLY A 11 8.44 8.28 12.44
C GLY A 11 8.43 8.76 10.97
N ASP A 12 9.14 8.12 10.04
CA ASP A 12 9.18 8.52 8.62
C ASP A 12 8.00 7.94 7.82
N THR A 13 6.80 8.49 8.06
CA THR A 13 5.59 8.13 7.31
C THR A 13 5.74 8.37 5.81
N PRO A 14 6.23 9.54 5.32
CA PRO A 14 6.38 9.78 3.88
C PRO A 14 7.34 8.80 3.19
N GLY A 15 8.50 8.54 3.77
CA GLY A 15 9.47 7.60 3.21
C GLY A 15 8.98 6.16 3.23
N SER A 16 8.28 5.77 4.30
CA SER A 16 7.62 4.46 4.39
C SER A 16 6.57 4.29 3.30
N LEU A 17 5.67 5.27 3.14
CA LEU A 17 4.64 5.24 2.11
C LEU A 17 5.25 5.20 0.69
N LYS A 18 6.30 5.98 0.42
CA LYS A 18 7.01 5.96 -0.86
C LYS A 18 7.58 4.58 -1.19
N LYS A 19 8.20 3.91 -0.21
CA LYS A 19 8.70 2.53 -0.37
C LYS A 19 7.55 1.55 -0.62
N CYS A 20 6.42 1.72 0.07
CA CYS A 20 5.22 0.90 -0.12
C CYS A 20 4.67 1.02 -1.55
N ILE A 21 4.46 2.25 -2.05
CA ILE A 21 3.99 2.51 -3.42
C ILE A 21 4.91 1.90 -4.47
N ARG A 22 6.23 2.03 -4.30
CA ARG A 22 7.22 1.40 -5.20
C ARG A 22 7.09 -0.12 -5.19
N THR A 23 6.93 -0.71 -4.01
CA THR A 23 6.74 -2.17 -3.86
C THR A 23 5.48 -2.63 -4.59
N PHE A 24 4.36 -1.92 -4.45
CA PHE A 24 3.13 -2.18 -5.21
C PHE A 24 3.36 -2.07 -6.71
N ARG A 25 4.00 -1.00 -7.20
CA ARG A 25 4.28 -0.84 -8.63
C ARG A 25 5.14 -1.98 -9.15
N TYR A 26 6.22 -2.35 -8.47
CA TYR A 26 7.11 -3.44 -8.89
C TYR A 26 6.47 -4.83 -8.86
N SER A 27 5.40 -5.00 -8.06
CA SER A 27 4.61 -6.23 -8.00
C SER A 27 3.70 -6.37 -9.23
N LEU A 28 3.25 -5.24 -9.80
CA LEU A 28 2.36 -5.20 -10.97
C LEU A 28 3.12 -5.02 -12.29
N TYR A 29 4.23 -4.29 -12.27
CA TYR A 29 5.01 -3.88 -13.44
C TYR A 29 6.49 -4.23 -13.26
N ASP A 30 7.18 -4.48 -14.37
CA ASP A 30 8.64 -4.65 -14.39
C ASP A 30 9.38 -3.29 -14.40
N GLY A 31 10.72 -3.34 -14.38
CA GLY A 31 11.55 -2.13 -14.41
C GLY A 31 11.44 -1.29 -15.69
N ALA A 32 10.83 -1.83 -16.76
CA ALA A 32 10.54 -1.13 -18.00
C ALA A 32 9.08 -0.62 -18.05
N GLY A 33 8.31 -0.76 -16.96
CA GLY A 33 6.90 -0.35 -16.89
C GLY A 33 5.94 -1.30 -17.61
N ARG A 34 6.37 -2.52 -17.98
CA ARG A 34 5.50 -3.52 -18.61
C ARG A 34 4.79 -4.34 -17.54
N PRO A 35 3.51 -4.70 -17.72
CA PRO A 35 2.81 -5.58 -16.79
C PRO A 35 3.57 -6.88 -16.56
N ARG A 36 3.64 -7.34 -15.31
CA ARG A 36 4.26 -8.63 -14.96
C ARG A 36 3.44 -9.77 -15.59
N PRO A 37 4.10 -10.80 -16.18
CA PRO A 37 3.40 -11.92 -16.84
C PRO A 37 2.45 -12.70 -15.94
N MET A 38 2.66 -12.67 -14.62
CA MET A 38 1.80 -13.37 -13.66
C MET A 38 0.33 -12.96 -13.79
N ILE A 39 0.05 -11.69 -14.12
CA ILE A 39 -1.32 -11.19 -14.25
C ILE A 39 -2.03 -11.86 -15.44
N SER A 40 -1.37 -12.00 -16.59
CA SER A 40 -1.95 -12.64 -17.76
C SER A 40 -2.16 -14.13 -17.55
N VAL A 41 -1.23 -14.80 -16.87
CA VAL A 41 -1.36 -16.23 -16.51
C VAL A 41 -2.56 -16.47 -15.61
N LEU A 42 -2.77 -15.63 -14.58
CA LEU A 42 -3.93 -15.75 -13.69
C LEU A 42 -5.26 -15.52 -14.41
N GLU A 43 -5.26 -14.64 -15.43
CA GLU A 43 -6.41 -14.39 -16.29
C GLU A 43 -6.72 -15.59 -17.20
N GLU A 44 -5.72 -16.14 -17.86
CA GLU A 44 -5.85 -17.34 -18.71
C GLU A 44 -6.35 -18.56 -17.94
N LEU A 45 -5.92 -18.70 -16.68
CA LEU A 45 -6.37 -19.77 -15.78
C LEU A 45 -7.77 -19.52 -15.18
N GLY A 46 -8.38 -18.35 -15.42
CA GLY A 46 -9.69 -18.00 -14.89
C GLY A 46 -9.74 -17.78 -13.37
N VAL A 47 -8.58 -17.57 -12.73
CA VAL A 47 -8.46 -17.44 -11.26
C VAL A 47 -8.06 -16.04 -10.80
N ARG A 48 -7.92 -15.08 -11.72
CA ARG A 48 -7.51 -13.69 -11.41
C ARG A 48 -8.36 -13.06 -10.31
N ASP A 49 -9.68 -13.15 -10.43
CA ASP A 49 -10.60 -12.54 -9.46
C ASP A 49 -10.43 -13.15 -8.04
N ALA A 50 -10.44 -14.48 -7.94
CA ALA A 50 -10.20 -15.18 -6.68
C ALA A 50 -8.80 -14.94 -6.10
N PHE A 51 -7.80 -14.71 -6.95
CA PHE A 51 -6.47 -14.31 -6.53
C PHE A 51 -6.48 -12.88 -5.97
N ASP A 52 -7.01 -11.91 -6.72
CA ASP A 52 -7.04 -10.50 -6.32
C ASP A 52 -7.79 -10.31 -4.98
N VAL A 53 -8.92 -11.00 -4.79
CA VAL A 53 -9.68 -11.00 -3.54
C VAL A 53 -8.87 -11.54 -2.37
N ARG A 54 -8.20 -12.68 -2.54
CA ARG A 54 -7.38 -13.28 -1.47
C ARG A 54 -6.16 -12.43 -1.16
N ALA A 55 -5.42 -12.01 -2.19
CA ALA A 55 -4.22 -11.19 -2.03
C ALA A 55 -4.55 -9.87 -1.30
N THR A 56 -5.67 -9.24 -1.66
CA THR A 56 -6.12 -8.00 -1.01
C THR A 56 -6.50 -8.23 0.44
N ARG A 57 -7.28 -9.29 0.73
CA ARG A 57 -7.68 -9.64 2.09
C ARG A 57 -6.46 -9.86 2.99
N GLU A 58 -5.55 -10.75 2.58
CA GLU A 58 -4.36 -11.08 3.37
C GLU A 58 -3.46 -9.84 3.59
N ALA A 59 -3.34 -8.99 2.57
CA ALA A 59 -2.57 -7.75 2.70
C ALA A 59 -3.26 -6.74 3.65
N ALA A 60 -4.57 -6.55 3.52
CA ALA A 60 -5.34 -5.67 4.39
C ALA A 60 -5.33 -6.14 5.84
N ASP A 61 -5.50 -7.44 6.09
CA ASP A 61 -5.42 -8.05 7.41
C ASP A 61 -4.04 -7.84 8.03
N CYS A 62 -2.97 -8.03 7.27
CA CYS A 62 -1.61 -7.79 7.76
C CYS A 62 -1.38 -6.32 8.13
N LEU A 63 -1.78 -5.39 7.25
CA LEU A 63 -1.62 -3.95 7.47
C LEU A 63 -2.46 -3.46 8.66
N ALA A 64 -3.72 -3.85 8.75
CA ALA A 64 -4.60 -3.46 9.84
C ALA A 64 -4.11 -4.00 11.19
N ASN A 65 -3.63 -5.25 11.23
CA ASN A 65 -3.24 -5.87 12.49
C ASN A 65 -1.87 -5.46 13.02
N HIS A 66 -0.97 -4.96 12.17
CA HIS A 66 0.40 -4.63 12.56
C HIS A 66 0.68 -3.14 12.38
N ILE A 67 0.50 -2.63 11.16
CA ILE A 67 0.89 -1.25 10.80
C ILE A 67 -0.06 -0.23 11.40
N ALA A 68 -1.38 -0.42 11.25
CA ALA A 68 -2.34 0.54 11.77
C ALA A 68 -2.36 0.58 13.30
N LYS A 69 -2.14 -0.55 13.98
CA LYS A 69 -2.01 -0.58 15.44
C LYS A 69 -0.78 0.15 15.94
N GLU A 70 0.36 -0.03 15.27
CA GLU A 70 1.59 0.70 15.58
C GLU A 70 1.43 2.19 15.30
N TYR A 71 0.86 2.55 14.16
CA TYR A 71 0.59 3.94 13.79
C TYR A 71 -0.35 4.62 14.81
N ALA A 72 -1.38 3.92 15.27
CA ALA A 72 -2.33 4.42 16.28
C ALA A 72 -1.68 4.69 17.65
N ALA A 73 -0.50 4.16 17.93
CA ALA A 73 0.23 4.45 19.17
C ALA A 73 0.82 5.87 19.17
N TYR A 74 1.05 6.46 18.00
CA TYR A 74 1.71 7.76 17.84
C TYR A 74 0.89 8.81 17.09
N HIS A 75 -0.16 8.38 16.38
CA HIS A 75 -1.05 9.26 15.62
C HIS A 75 -2.52 8.92 15.89
N GLN A 76 -3.38 9.93 15.76
CA GLN A 76 -4.82 9.71 15.81
C GLN A 76 -5.31 9.08 14.49
N VAL A 77 -5.93 7.91 14.56
CA VAL A 77 -6.57 7.26 13.41
C VAL A 77 -8.00 7.76 13.27
N GLU A 78 -8.28 8.54 12.24
CA GLU A 78 -9.61 9.11 11.96
C GLU A 78 -10.50 8.23 11.05
N ILE A 79 -10.28 6.92 11.08
CA ILE A 79 -11.00 5.96 10.25
C ILE A 79 -11.58 4.88 11.15
N GLU A 80 -12.90 4.70 11.08
CA GLU A 80 -13.61 3.66 11.86
C GLU A 80 -13.42 2.26 11.24
N LEU A 81 -13.53 2.16 9.93
CA LEU A 81 -13.46 0.90 9.17
C LEU A 81 -12.07 0.69 8.55
N VAL A 82 -11.05 0.62 9.41
CA VAL A 82 -9.63 0.59 8.99
C VAL A 82 -9.33 -0.55 8.02
N HIS A 83 -9.81 -1.76 8.31
CA HIS A 83 -9.57 -2.95 7.48
C HIS A 83 -10.23 -2.81 6.10
N GLU A 84 -11.50 -2.36 6.05
CA GLU A 84 -12.24 -2.16 4.80
C GLU A 84 -11.60 -1.06 3.97
N MET A 85 -11.14 0.01 4.60
CA MET A 85 -10.43 1.09 3.91
C MET A 85 -9.11 0.62 3.31
N PHE A 86 -8.36 -0.27 3.97
CA PHE A 86 -7.20 -0.91 3.34
C PHE A 86 -7.60 -1.74 2.13
N CYS A 87 -8.68 -2.53 2.19
CA CYS A 87 -9.16 -3.28 1.04
C CYS A 87 -9.48 -2.35 -0.15
N VAL A 88 -10.22 -1.26 0.09
CA VAL A 88 -10.58 -0.28 -0.94
C VAL A 88 -9.35 0.40 -1.52
N VAL A 89 -8.38 0.80 -0.69
CA VAL A 89 -7.14 1.42 -1.16
C VAL A 89 -6.32 0.45 -2.00
N ILE A 90 -6.15 -0.80 -1.58
CA ILE A 90 -5.36 -1.78 -2.32
C ILE A 90 -5.98 -2.02 -3.71
N PHE A 91 -7.28 -2.30 -3.77
CA PHE A 91 -7.98 -2.47 -5.05
C PHE A 91 -7.93 -1.18 -5.90
N GLY A 92 -8.18 -0.04 -5.27
CA GLY A 92 -8.19 1.27 -5.91
C GLY A 92 -6.83 1.63 -6.51
N LEU A 93 -5.73 1.36 -5.82
CA LEU A 93 -4.38 1.60 -6.31
C LEU A 93 -4.05 0.73 -7.52
N VAL A 94 -4.37 -0.57 -7.46
CA VAL A 94 -4.19 -1.48 -8.60
C VAL A 94 -5.00 -1.00 -9.80
N GLY A 95 -6.27 -0.63 -9.58
CA GLY A 95 -7.15 -0.09 -10.63
C GLY A 95 -6.62 1.21 -11.22
N LEU A 96 -6.20 2.15 -10.37
CA LEU A 96 -5.70 3.46 -10.77
C LEU A 96 -4.42 3.35 -11.60
N MET A 97 -3.49 2.48 -11.22
CA MET A 97 -2.28 2.20 -12.00
C MET A 97 -2.58 1.54 -13.34
N LYS A 98 -3.71 0.83 -13.49
CA LYS A 98 -4.16 0.29 -14.79
C LYS A 98 -4.78 1.37 -15.66
N VAL A 99 -5.54 2.30 -15.05
CA VAL A 99 -6.14 3.47 -15.74
C VAL A 99 -5.05 4.41 -16.27
N ASN A 100 -4.01 4.66 -15.47
CA ASN A 100 -2.86 5.47 -15.87
C ASN A 100 -1.54 4.78 -15.45
N PRO A 101 -0.92 3.98 -16.33
CA PRO A 101 0.35 3.30 -16.03
C PRO A 101 1.53 4.24 -15.78
N GLN A 102 1.46 5.48 -16.27
CA GLN A 102 2.49 6.51 -16.09
C GLN A 102 2.20 7.42 -14.87
N ILE A 103 1.25 7.05 -14.01
CA ILE A 103 0.94 7.82 -12.81
C ILE A 103 2.16 7.87 -11.89
N GLU A 104 2.52 9.10 -11.49
CA GLU A 104 3.67 9.38 -10.65
C GLU A 104 3.52 8.82 -9.23
N ASP A 105 4.64 8.43 -8.61
CA ASP A 105 4.67 7.96 -7.22
C ASP A 105 4.03 8.96 -6.26
N ASN A 106 4.35 10.24 -6.42
CA ASN A 106 3.86 11.28 -5.52
C ASN A 106 2.33 11.44 -5.60
N VAL A 107 1.74 11.20 -6.78
CA VAL A 107 0.27 11.25 -6.94
C VAL A 107 -0.38 10.07 -6.24
N LEU A 108 0.18 8.87 -6.39
CA LEU A 108 -0.30 7.68 -5.68
C LEU A 108 -0.15 7.83 -4.16
N MET A 109 0.97 8.40 -3.70
CA MET A 109 1.16 8.72 -2.29
C MET A 109 0.07 9.68 -1.79
N LYS A 110 -0.26 10.73 -2.54
CA LYS A 110 -1.36 11.64 -2.18
C LYS A 110 -2.73 10.97 -2.15
N VAL A 111 -3.01 10.05 -3.06
CA VAL A 111 -4.25 9.26 -3.03
C VAL A 111 -4.34 8.43 -1.75
N VAL A 112 -3.26 7.75 -1.36
CA VAL A 112 -3.24 6.97 -0.11
C VAL A 112 -3.35 7.86 1.12
N GLU A 113 -2.58 8.95 1.17
CA GLU A 113 -2.62 9.94 2.24
C GLU A 113 -4.05 10.45 2.47
N GLN A 114 -4.73 10.87 1.40
CA GLN A 114 -6.10 11.38 1.49
C GLN A 114 -7.11 10.30 1.88
N THR A 115 -6.96 9.09 1.34
CA THR A 115 -7.91 8.00 1.59
C THR A 115 -7.77 7.47 3.01
N LEU A 116 -6.53 7.37 3.52
CA LEU A 116 -6.22 6.85 4.84
C LEU A 116 -6.05 7.94 5.91
N ARG A 117 -6.21 9.22 5.55
CA ARG A 117 -6.05 10.38 6.45
C ARG A 117 -4.72 10.34 7.21
N LEU A 118 -3.65 10.07 6.47
CA LEU A 118 -2.32 9.93 7.07
C LEU A 118 -1.74 11.29 7.46
N ASP A 119 -1.09 11.31 8.61
CA ASP A 119 -0.21 12.40 9.02
C ASP A 119 1.15 12.18 8.35
N MET A 120 1.53 13.16 7.53
CA MET A 120 2.75 13.12 6.73
C MET A 120 3.90 13.89 7.37
N VAL A 121 3.69 14.46 8.56
CA VAL A 121 4.75 15.10 9.34
C VAL A 121 5.55 14.00 10.04
N PRO A 122 6.88 13.90 9.79
CA PRO A 122 7.68 12.92 10.49
C PRO A 122 7.73 13.18 11.99
N ILE A 123 7.72 12.11 12.78
CA ILE A 123 7.98 12.21 14.21
C ILE A 123 9.50 12.39 14.40
N GLU A 124 9.90 13.48 15.05
CA GLU A 124 11.28 13.68 15.47
C GLU A 124 11.64 12.61 16.52
N ALA A 125 12.75 11.90 16.34
CA ALA A 125 13.24 11.00 17.36
C ALA A 125 13.63 11.84 18.58
N GLU A 126 13.06 11.57 19.75
CA GLU A 126 13.56 12.15 21.00
C GLU A 126 15.04 11.76 21.12
N GLU A 127 15.93 12.75 21.17
CA GLU A 127 17.33 12.56 21.53
C GLU A 127 17.38 12.18 23.02
N GLU A 128 17.50 10.88 23.33
CA GLU A 128 17.90 10.40 24.66
C GLU A 128 19.40 10.61 24.93
#